data_AF-A0A7W8X0A8-F1
#
_entry.id   AF-A0A7W8X0A8-F1
#
_cell.length_a   1.000
_cell.length_b   1.000
_cell.length_c   1.000
_cell.angle_alpha   90.00
_cell.angle_beta   90.00
_cell.angle_gamma   90.00
#
_symmetry.space_group_name_H-M   'P 1'
#
loop_
_entity.id
_entity.type
_entity.pdbx_description
1 polymer ?
#
loop_
_entity_poly.entity_id
_entity_poly.type
_entity_poly.pdbx_seq_one_letter_code
_entity_poly.pdbx_strand_id
1 'polypeptide(L)'
;MLSSTDKKNYASGEKPVLTLTVTNAGTVPCVLNVGTSQQEFTVTSGNDRVFSTTDCLAKPSDVNLEIAAGKSETAKFTWDRVRSTPGCSPVNAKPSPGTYVFTAKLGDVESNRSVFDLD
;
A
#
# COMPACT_ATOMS: atom_id res chain seq x y z
N MET A 1 -1.84 2.98 12.48
CA MET A 1 -1.23 2.71 11.15
C MET A 1 -1.74 3.78 10.20
N LEU A 2 -0.86 4.39 9.43
CA LEU A 2 -1.24 5.44 8.48
C LEU A 2 -0.82 5.07 7.06
N SER A 3 -1.69 5.34 6.10
CA SER A 3 -1.34 5.33 4.69
C SER A 3 -1.31 6.75 4.15
N SER A 4 -0.43 7.00 3.19
CA SER A 4 -0.37 8.25 2.44
C SER A 4 0.17 8.02 1.04
N THR A 5 -0.04 9.02 0.19
CA THR A 5 0.59 9.16 -1.12
C THR A 5 1.48 10.40 -1.10
N ASP A 6 2.51 10.45 -1.94
CA ASP A 6 3.43 11.59 -2.00
C ASP A 6 2.80 12.87 -2.58
N LYS A 7 1.72 12.73 -3.36
CA LYS A 7 0.91 13.83 -3.90
C LYS A 7 -0.58 13.49 -3.80
N LYS A 8 -1.41 14.53 -3.91
CA LYS A 8 -2.87 14.39 -4.02
C LYS A 8 -3.36 14.28 -5.46
N ASN A 9 -2.64 14.86 -6.41
CA ASN A 9 -2.97 14.85 -7.84
C ASN A 9 -1.72 14.45 -8.62
N TYR A 10 -1.89 13.65 -9.66
CA TYR A 10 -0.80 13.15 -10.48
C TYR A 10 -1.10 13.33 -11.97
N ALA A 11 -0.26 14.10 -12.65
CA ALA A 11 -0.36 14.31 -14.09
C ALA A 11 -0.16 13.00 -14.86
N SER A 12 -0.56 12.96 -16.13
CA SER A 12 -0.37 11.78 -16.98
C SER A 12 1.08 11.27 -16.94
N GLY A 13 1.25 9.98 -16.65
CA GLY A 13 2.56 9.32 -16.53
C GLY A 13 3.25 9.44 -15.17
N GLU A 14 2.79 10.30 -14.25
CA GLU A 14 3.37 10.38 -12.90
C GLU A 14 2.98 9.18 -12.04
N LYS A 15 3.94 8.57 -11.35
CA LYS A 15 3.70 7.34 -10.58
C LYS A 15 3.45 7.66 -9.11
N PRO A 16 2.30 7.29 -8.52
CA PRO A 16 2.07 7.46 -7.09
C PRO A 16 3.04 6.64 -6.24
N VAL A 17 3.66 7.29 -5.25
CA VAL A 17 4.41 6.60 -4.20
C VAL A 17 3.47 6.35 -3.02
N LEU A 18 3.07 5.10 -2.87
CA LEU A 18 2.23 4.61 -1.79
C LEU A 18 3.11 4.40 -0.56
N THR A 19 2.75 5.01 0.57
CA THR A 19 3.52 4.94 1.81
C THR A 19 2.68 4.40 2.95
N LEU A 20 3.17 3.36 3.61
CA LEU A 20 2.67 2.85 4.88
C LEU A 20 3.58 3.33 6.01
N THR A 21 2.98 3.91 7.05
CA THR A 21 3.66 4.27 8.31
C THR A 21 3.06 3.49 9.46
N VAL A 22 3.91 2.75 10.17
CA VAL A 22 3.55 2.02 11.38
C VAL A 22 4.20 2.69 12.58
N THR A 23 3.41 3.12 13.55
CA THR A 23 3.89 3.78 14.77
C THR A 23 3.60 2.89 15.96
N ASN A 24 4.62 2.63 16.79
CA ASN A 24 4.41 2.01 18.09
C ASN A 24 3.91 3.07 19.08
N ALA A 25 2.60 3.09 19.33
CA ALA A 25 1.96 4.00 20.30
C ALA A 25 2.04 3.51 21.76
N GLY A 26 2.62 2.33 21.99
CA GLY A 26 2.82 1.79 23.34
C GLY A 26 4.01 2.40 24.08
N THR A 27 4.20 1.97 25.32
CA THR A 27 5.27 2.41 26.21
C THR A 27 6.48 1.48 26.23
N VAL A 28 6.41 0.34 25.53
CA VAL A 28 7.47 -0.67 25.42
C VAL A 28 7.76 -0.98 23.94
N PRO A 29 8.96 -1.48 23.60
CA PRO A 29 9.25 -1.96 22.25
C PRO A 29 8.25 -3.04 21.80
N CYS A 30 7.88 -3.01 20.51
CA CYS A 30 6.96 -3.95 19.89
C CYS A 30 7.66 -4.63 18.71
N VAL A 31 7.65 -5.96 18.68
CA VAL A 31 8.15 -6.74 17.54
C VAL A 31 6.97 -7.09 16.64
N LEU A 32 7.09 -6.73 15.36
CA LEU A 32 6.06 -6.85 14.35
C LEU A 32 6.65 -7.49 13.11
N ASN A 33 5.93 -8.41 12.49
CA ASN A 33 6.28 -8.90 11.16
C ASN A 33 5.80 -7.88 10.11
N VAL A 34 6.72 -7.12 9.54
CA VAL A 34 6.53 -6.15 8.44
C VAL A 34 6.85 -6.76 7.07
N GLY A 35 6.96 -8.09 6.99
CA GLY A 35 7.25 -8.80 5.77
C GLY A 35 6.16 -8.67 4.71
N THR A 36 6.52 -8.90 3.45
CA THR A 36 5.57 -8.95 2.32
C THR A 36 4.55 -10.08 2.45
N SER A 37 4.81 -11.07 3.30
CA SER A 37 3.84 -12.09 3.72
C SER A 37 2.65 -11.52 4.51
N GLN A 38 2.87 -10.39 5.22
CA GLN A 38 1.86 -9.73 6.04
C GLN A 38 1.36 -8.43 5.41
N GLN A 39 2.17 -7.79 4.55
CA GLN A 39 1.92 -6.47 3.99
C GLN A 39 1.16 -6.53 2.66
N GLU A 40 0.06 -5.79 2.57
CA GLU A 40 -0.70 -5.60 1.34
C GLU A 40 -0.98 -4.14 1.08
N PHE A 41 -0.66 -3.64 -0.12
CA PHE A 41 -1.02 -2.31 -0.57
C PHE A 41 -2.10 -2.43 -1.64
N THR A 42 -3.26 -1.83 -1.41
CA THR A 42 -4.41 -1.93 -2.31
C THR A 42 -4.80 -0.55 -2.84
N VAL A 43 -5.09 -0.49 -4.15
CA VAL A 43 -5.65 0.71 -4.80
C VAL A 43 -7.02 0.38 -5.36
N THR A 44 -8.01 1.24 -5.07
CA THR A 44 -9.40 1.12 -5.52
C THR A 44 -9.89 2.41 -6.18
N SER A 45 -10.93 2.32 -6.99
CA SER A 45 -11.69 3.46 -7.51
C SER A 45 -13.19 3.14 -7.48
N GLY A 46 -13.96 3.81 -6.62
CA GLY A 46 -15.34 3.40 -6.34
C GLY A 46 -15.40 1.96 -5.82
N ASN A 47 -16.12 1.09 -6.54
CA ASN A 47 -16.21 -0.35 -6.25
C ASN A 47 -15.16 -1.20 -7.00
N ASP A 48 -14.35 -0.58 -7.85
CA ASP A 48 -13.34 -1.25 -8.66
C ASP A 48 -12.04 -1.45 -7.85
N ARG A 49 -11.59 -2.70 -7.71
CA ARG A 49 -10.28 -3.02 -7.16
C ARG A 49 -9.26 -3.01 -8.29
N VAL A 50 -8.41 -1.99 -8.29
CA VAL A 50 -7.54 -1.67 -9.41
C VAL A 50 -6.22 -2.42 -9.32
N PHE A 51 -5.65 -2.51 -8.12
CA PHE A 51 -4.33 -3.10 -7.89
C PHE A 51 -4.18 -3.63 -6.46
N SER A 52 -3.38 -4.67 -6.30
CA SER A 52 -2.78 -5.05 -5.02
C SER A 52 -1.39 -5.64 -5.20
N THR A 53 -0.49 -5.37 -4.23
CA THR A 53 0.84 -5.99 -4.19
C THR A 53 0.80 -7.51 -4.02
N THR A 54 -0.29 -8.08 -3.47
CA THR A 54 -0.43 -9.52 -3.24
C THR A 54 -0.78 -10.30 -4.51
N ASP A 55 -1.34 -9.63 -5.53
CA ASP A 55 -1.82 -10.26 -6.75
C ASP A 55 -0.71 -10.98 -7.54
N CYS A 56 0.52 -10.46 -7.46
CA CYS A 56 1.71 -10.97 -8.15
C CYS A 56 2.85 -11.37 -7.20
N LEU A 57 2.57 -11.54 -5.91
CA LEU A 57 3.60 -11.85 -4.92
C LEU A 57 4.04 -13.31 -5.03
N ALA A 58 5.12 -13.58 -5.77
CA ALA A 58 5.60 -14.94 -6.00
C ALA A 58 6.36 -15.55 -4.80
N LYS A 59 7.04 -14.72 -4.01
CA LYS A 59 7.84 -15.15 -2.85
C LYS A 59 7.61 -14.20 -1.68
N PRO A 60 6.52 -14.38 -0.91
CA PRO A 60 6.34 -13.64 0.33
C PRO A 60 7.50 -13.94 1.29
N SER A 61 7.94 -12.93 2.02
CA SER A 61 8.99 -13.07 3.03
C SER A 61 8.54 -12.42 4.32
N ASP A 62 8.84 -13.05 5.45
CA ASP A 62 8.67 -12.47 6.78
C ASP A 62 9.85 -11.55 7.11
N VAL A 63 9.57 -10.43 7.78
CA VAL A 63 10.57 -9.49 8.28
C VAL A 63 10.12 -9.04 9.65
N ASN A 64 10.72 -9.60 10.71
CA ASN A 64 10.44 -9.15 12.08
C ASN A 64 11.24 -7.89 12.38
N LEU A 65 10.55 -6.82 12.73
CA LEU A 65 11.12 -5.54 13.06
C LEU A 65 10.68 -5.14 14.47
N GLU A 66 11.65 -4.76 15.29
CA GLU A 66 11.40 -4.16 16.59
C GLU A 66 11.23 -2.65 16.43
N ILE A 67 10.07 -2.13 16.80
CA ILE A 67 9.77 -0.71 16.81
C ILE A 67 9.78 -0.24 18.26
N ALA A 68 10.76 0.59 18.63
CA ALA A 68 10.84 1.15 19.97
C ALA A 68 9.59 2.02 20.30
N ALA A 69 9.30 2.21 21.58
CA ALA A 69 8.17 3.00 22.04
C ALA A 69 8.19 4.43 21.44
N GLY A 70 7.07 4.85 20.86
CA GLY A 70 6.91 6.15 20.19
C GLY A 70 7.63 6.28 18.84
N LYS A 71 8.34 5.24 18.36
CA LYS A 71 8.99 5.25 17.05
C LYS A 71 8.05 4.78 15.95
N SER A 72 8.42 5.13 14.71
CA SER A 72 7.68 4.76 13.52
C SER A 72 8.60 4.19 12.46
N GLU A 73 8.06 3.26 11.69
CA GLU A 73 8.71 2.62 10.56
C GLU A 73 7.86 2.82 9.31
N THR A 74 8.52 2.96 8.16
CA THR A 74 7.84 3.28 6.89
C THR A 74 8.19 2.32 5.77
N ALA A 75 7.18 1.84 5.05
CA ALA A 75 7.34 1.09 3.81
C ALA A 75 6.81 1.92 2.64
N LYS A 76 7.53 1.94 1.52
CA LYS A 76 7.17 2.68 0.31
C LYS A 76 7.07 1.75 -0.88
N PHE A 77 6.09 2.00 -1.74
CA PHE A 77 5.89 1.28 -2.99
C PHE A 77 5.49 2.26 -4.08
N THR A 78 6.25 2.29 -5.17
CA THR A 78 5.91 3.09 -6.34
C THR A 78 4.96 2.29 -7.21
N TRP A 79 3.71 2.75 -7.35
CA TRP A 79 2.73 2.09 -8.20
C TRP A 79 2.86 2.60 -9.64
N ASP A 80 3.20 1.70 -10.56
CA ASP A 80 3.40 2.02 -11.98
C ASP A 80 2.11 2.34 -12.76
N ARG A 81 0.98 2.58 -12.06
CA ARG A 81 -0.37 2.67 -12.63
C ARG A 81 -0.69 1.45 -13.49
N VAL A 82 -0.31 0.26 -13.04
CA VAL A 82 -0.64 -1.01 -13.68
C VAL A 82 -1.70 -1.70 -12.86
N ARG A 83 -2.74 -2.20 -13.54
CA ARG A 83 -3.79 -2.97 -12.89
C ARG A 83 -3.29 -4.39 -12.61
N SER A 84 -3.77 -4.97 -11.52
CA SER A 84 -3.51 -6.37 -11.20
C SER A 84 -4.80 -7.06 -10.76
N THR A 85 -4.83 -8.37 -10.97
CA THR A 85 -5.89 -9.24 -10.47
C THR A 85 -5.28 -10.43 -9.76
N PRO A 86 -5.99 -11.06 -8.81
CA PRO A 86 -5.52 -12.27 -8.15
C PRO A 86 -5.02 -13.32 -9.15
N GLY A 87 -3.90 -13.96 -8.84
CA GLY A 87 -3.25 -14.94 -9.72
C GLY A 87 -2.35 -14.33 -10.80
N CYS A 88 -1.98 -13.06 -10.66
CA CYS A 88 -1.05 -12.34 -11.52
C CYS A 88 -1.38 -12.42 -13.03
N SER A 89 -2.68 -12.47 -13.34
CA SER A 89 -3.12 -12.52 -14.74
C SER A 89 -2.87 -11.17 -15.42
N PRO A 90 -2.42 -11.14 -16.69
CA PRO A 90 -2.20 -9.90 -17.41
C PRO A 90 -3.49 -9.10 -17.55
N VAL A 91 -3.46 -7.82 -17.18
CA VAL A 91 -4.57 -6.88 -17.37
C VAL A 91 -4.13 -5.82 -18.38
N ASN A 92 -4.74 -5.82 -19.56
CA ASN A 92 -4.42 -4.86 -20.62
C ASN A 92 -5.02 -3.46 -20.37
N ALA A 93 -6.03 -3.37 -19.51
CA ALA A 93 -6.64 -2.09 -19.15
C ALA A 93 -5.70 -1.28 -18.25
N LYS A 94 -5.54 0.01 -18.55
CA LYS A 94 -4.84 0.95 -17.69
C LYS A 94 -5.84 1.66 -16.76
N PRO A 95 -5.42 2.08 -15.56
CA PRO A 95 -6.20 3.00 -14.73
C PRO A 95 -6.49 4.28 -15.53
N SER A 96 -7.77 4.65 -15.62
CA SER A 96 -8.23 5.87 -16.29
C SER A 96 -8.07 7.09 -15.38
N PRO A 97 -8.15 8.32 -15.91
CA PRO A 97 -8.24 9.51 -15.07
C PRO A 97 -9.43 9.43 -14.11
N GLY A 98 -9.26 9.94 -12.90
CA GLY A 98 -10.29 9.91 -11.86
C GLY A 98 -9.71 9.77 -10.44
N THR A 99 -10.62 9.57 -9.49
CA THR A 99 -10.28 9.48 -8.06
C THR A 99 -10.01 8.04 -7.65
N TYR A 100 -8.93 7.87 -6.89
CA TYR A 100 -8.46 6.61 -6.37
C TYR A 100 -8.30 6.67 -4.86
N VAL A 101 -8.37 5.50 -4.23
CA VAL A 101 -8.14 5.32 -2.80
C VAL A 101 -7.08 4.26 -2.60
N PHE A 102 -6.04 4.64 -1.87
CA PHE A 102 -5.01 3.75 -1.35
C PHE A 102 -5.35 3.36 0.10
N THR A 103 -5.28 2.06 0.38
CA THR A 103 -5.21 1.50 1.73
C THR A 103 -4.05 0.52 1.83
N ALA A 104 -3.49 0.41 3.03
CA ALA A 104 -2.46 -0.55 3.36
C ALA A 104 -2.94 -1.45 4.50
N LYS A 105 -2.54 -2.72 4.44
CA LYS A 105 -2.84 -3.72 5.45
C LYS A 105 -1.55 -4.37 5.92
N LEU A 106 -1.48 -4.68 7.20
CA LEU A 106 -0.40 -5.47 7.79
C LEU A 106 -0.98 -6.46 8.80
N GLY A 107 -0.91 -7.75 8.47
CA GLY A 107 -1.65 -8.78 9.22
C GLY A 107 -3.15 -8.47 9.16
N ASP A 108 -3.82 -8.41 10.31
CA ASP A 108 -5.26 -8.08 10.39
C ASP A 108 -5.55 -6.57 10.50
N VAL A 109 -4.53 -5.73 10.53
CA VAL A 109 -4.69 -4.28 10.73
C VAL A 109 -4.71 -3.56 9.40
N GLU A 110 -5.75 -2.77 9.15
CA GLU A 110 -5.87 -1.89 7.99
C GLU A 110 -5.61 -0.43 8.37
N SER A 111 -5.02 0.33 7.45
CA SER A 111 -4.76 1.76 7.59
C SER A 111 -6.02 2.62 7.38
N ASN A 112 -5.86 3.94 7.52
CA ASN A 112 -6.83 4.88 6.98
C ASN A 112 -6.94 4.77 5.44
N ARG A 113 -7.90 5.49 4.87
CA ARG A 113 -8.02 5.70 3.42
C ARG A 113 -7.22 6.92 3.00
N SER A 114 -6.45 6.81 1.93
CA SER A 114 -5.72 7.92 1.31
C SER A 114 -6.27 8.18 -0.09
N VAL A 115 -6.88 9.34 -0.29
CA VAL A 115 -7.50 9.71 -1.57
C VAL A 115 -6.52 10.50 -2.42
N PHE A 116 -6.42 10.15 -3.70
CA PHE A 116 -5.63 10.87 -4.69
C PHE A 116 -6.27 10.77 -6.08
N ASP A 117 -5.94 11.72 -6.95
CA ASP A 117 -6.48 11.82 -8.31
C ASP A 117 -5.40 11.55 -9.36
N LEU A 118 -5.81 10.89 -10.43
CA LEU A 118 -5.01 10.71 -11.65
C LEU A 118 -5.62 11.53 -12.78
N ASP A 119 -4.78 12.28 -13.51
CA ASP A 119 -5.13 12.97 -14.75
C ASP A 119 -4.83 12.14 -16.01
#